data_AF-A0A849SMA8-F1
#
_entry.id   AF-A0A849SMA8-F1
#
_cell.length_a   1.000
_cell.length_b   1.000
_cell.length_c   1.000
_cell.angle_alpha   90.00
_cell.angle_beta   90.00
_cell.angle_gamma   90.00
#
_symmetry.space_group_name_H-M   'P 1'
#
loop_
_entity.id
_entity.type
_entity.pdbx_description
1 polymer ?
#
loop_
_entity_poly.entity_id
_entity_poly.type
_entity_poly.pdbx_seq_one_letter_code
_entity_poly.pdbx_strand_id
1 'polypeptide(L)'
;MQLAIAINEKMGFRAFLGDAERSLAIVEWKAGRLREAARLATAAIGHHLDAGAKRRGAVAQLLHGLIRLHAGQLKEAEAEIVKASELYEVSDTSRLALLSQEYLGDVHLEQGEAVEALKFYDEVWPKAMALVPKGDIIAELRHRRAECYLLLGQRERAYEESLQGLKHCRELGDRYEEAATYRVLALSAAAVGRFAEAKSWFDQGFAFYEDIETPYEWGKLWLAYGDWLCGDHAGQFSDHRAALEAFRAARDHFEQMGAEGKLAAADARIQKLAPTLSPEPSSTDASRDRSHSGSGLSDSVREKPRPPRRPRASSETERRAARALELFGLVTRNRSVLDILEQCAKLAEGRSPMLVLGESGTGKELVAAGIHTISGRRGQFLPLNCAAIPPEVFESELFGHMAGSFTGALRDKIGIVEACDGGSMFLDEVGEMPLELQARVLRFLESGEFRRVGATRNTRADTRLVAATNRDRLALKNGEGFRADLYYRLAHGVITLPPLRQRGDDIALLIEHFLEQACSEAGREVKLADSAWARLGAHPWPGNVRELRSTIQRVVALARDGEVIDANGIELDDSDVPTNLLEETIVVEKRRIEEALRQAGGMKSEAARRLGLSRTTLLSKMKRYGMME
;
A
#
# COMPACT_ATOMS: atom_id res chain seq x y z
N MET A 1 -7.10 6.74 -13.53
CA MET A 1 -8.19 7.38 -12.75
C MET A 1 -9.25 7.99 -13.66
N GLN A 2 -8.91 8.94 -14.56
CA GLN A 2 -9.89 9.51 -15.50
C GLN A 2 -10.64 8.45 -16.35
N LEU A 3 -9.94 7.42 -16.83
CA LEU A 3 -10.57 6.30 -17.53
C LEU A 3 -11.54 5.50 -16.62
N ALA A 4 -11.18 5.30 -15.35
CA ALA A 4 -12.03 4.59 -14.38
C ALA A 4 -13.30 5.39 -14.06
N ILE A 5 -13.20 6.72 -13.93
CA ILE A 5 -14.35 7.63 -13.80
C ILE A 5 -15.28 7.44 -15.01
N ALA A 6 -14.75 7.53 -16.23
CA ALA A 6 -15.56 7.40 -17.45
C ALA A 6 -16.23 6.03 -17.60
N ILE A 7 -15.59 4.94 -17.13
CA ILE A 7 -16.18 3.60 -17.15
C ILE A 7 -17.29 3.48 -16.10
N ASN A 8 -17.02 3.88 -14.85
CA ASN A 8 -17.98 3.76 -13.76
C ASN A 8 -19.21 4.65 -13.96
N GLU A 9 -19.02 5.83 -14.55
CA GLU A 9 -20.11 6.73 -14.95
C GLU A 9 -21.01 6.07 -16.00
N LYS A 10 -20.44 5.45 -17.03
CA LYS A 10 -21.20 4.70 -18.05
C LYS A 10 -21.93 3.48 -17.49
N MET A 11 -21.34 2.81 -16.49
CA MET A 11 -21.92 1.62 -15.86
C MET A 11 -22.91 1.94 -14.73
N GLY A 12 -23.04 3.21 -14.32
CA GLY A 12 -23.93 3.62 -13.23
C GLY A 12 -23.45 3.20 -11.83
N PHE A 13 -22.18 2.81 -11.68
CA PHE A 13 -21.61 2.33 -10.42
C PHE A 13 -21.18 3.50 -9.51
N ARG A 14 -22.16 4.15 -8.88
CA ARG A 14 -21.97 5.39 -8.09
C ARG A 14 -20.90 5.29 -6.99
N ALA A 15 -20.86 4.21 -6.20
CA ALA A 15 -19.86 4.07 -5.15
C ALA A 15 -18.42 3.98 -5.69
N PHE A 16 -18.21 3.21 -6.75
CA PHE A 16 -16.91 3.05 -7.41
C PHE A 16 -16.49 4.29 -8.20
N LEU A 17 -17.46 5.04 -8.74
CA LEU A 17 -17.24 6.35 -9.33
C LEU A 17 -16.67 7.32 -8.26
N GLY A 18 -17.31 7.40 -7.09
CA GLY A 18 -16.82 8.21 -5.98
C GLY A 18 -15.43 7.80 -5.51
N ASP A 19 -15.08 6.51 -5.52
CA ASP A 19 -13.73 6.05 -5.15
C ASP A 19 -12.66 6.51 -6.16
N ALA A 20 -12.99 6.47 -7.45
CA ALA A 20 -12.10 6.95 -8.51
C ALA A 20 -11.91 8.47 -8.46
N GLU A 21 -12.97 9.24 -8.18
CA GLU A 21 -12.93 10.69 -8.02
C GLU A 21 -12.15 11.11 -6.77
N ARG A 22 -12.39 10.45 -5.63
CA ARG A 22 -11.63 10.68 -4.40
C ARG A 22 -10.14 10.42 -4.59
N SER A 23 -9.80 9.33 -5.27
CA SER A 23 -8.41 9.00 -5.57
C SER A 23 -7.76 10.05 -6.49
N LEU A 24 -8.50 10.55 -7.48
CA LEU A 24 -8.02 11.64 -8.34
C LEU A 24 -7.89 12.95 -7.55
N ALA A 25 -8.81 13.26 -6.64
CA ALA A 25 -8.74 14.44 -5.78
C ALA A 25 -7.44 14.45 -4.94
N ILE A 26 -7.01 13.30 -4.41
CA ILE A 26 -5.73 13.18 -3.69
C ILE A 26 -4.55 13.51 -4.60
N VAL A 27 -4.56 13.00 -5.84
CA VAL A 27 -3.49 13.27 -6.83
C VAL A 27 -3.43 14.76 -7.17
N GLU A 28 -4.58 15.37 -7.42
CA GLU A 28 -4.70 16.80 -7.74
C GLU A 28 -4.27 17.68 -6.56
N TRP A 29 -4.68 17.34 -5.34
CA TRP A 29 -4.28 18.01 -4.10
C TRP A 29 -2.77 17.97 -3.90
N LYS A 30 -2.16 16.78 -3.98
CA LYS A 30 -0.70 16.61 -3.85
C LYS A 30 0.07 17.32 -4.96
N ALA A 31 -0.51 17.46 -6.15
CA ALA A 31 0.07 18.21 -7.26
C ALA A 31 -0.14 19.73 -7.16
N GLY A 32 -0.77 20.22 -6.09
CA GLY A 32 -1.03 21.63 -5.85
C GLY A 32 -2.27 22.18 -6.53
N ARG A 33 -3.08 21.38 -7.23
CA ARG A 33 -4.26 21.87 -7.95
C ARG A 33 -5.49 21.87 -7.03
N LEU A 34 -5.46 22.71 -5.98
CA LEU A 34 -6.45 22.70 -4.89
C LEU A 34 -7.89 22.90 -5.37
N ARG A 35 -8.12 23.77 -6.36
CA ARG A 35 -9.47 24.00 -6.92
C ARG A 35 -10.04 22.75 -7.58
N GLU A 36 -9.23 22.06 -8.38
CA GLU A 36 -9.66 20.83 -9.06
C GLU A 36 -9.81 19.68 -8.06
N ALA A 37 -8.92 19.58 -7.08
CA ALA A 37 -9.03 18.63 -5.99
C ALA A 37 -10.34 18.81 -5.21
N ALA A 38 -10.71 20.04 -4.86
CA ALA A 38 -11.96 20.34 -4.15
C ALA A 38 -13.20 19.97 -4.98
N ARG A 39 -13.18 20.25 -6.29
CA ARG A 39 -14.25 19.87 -7.22
C ARG A 39 -14.45 18.36 -7.25
N LEU A 40 -13.37 17.59 -7.36
CA LEU A 40 -13.40 16.13 -7.38
C LEU A 40 -13.81 15.54 -6.03
N ALA A 41 -13.34 16.10 -4.92
CA ALA A 41 -13.76 15.68 -3.59
C ALA A 41 -15.27 15.90 -3.38
N THR A 42 -15.79 17.05 -3.82
CA THR A 42 -17.24 17.34 -3.80
C THR A 42 -18.05 16.33 -4.60
N ALA A 43 -17.58 15.98 -5.81
CA ALA A 43 -18.22 14.96 -6.64
C ALA A 43 -18.22 13.58 -5.95
N ALA A 44 -17.07 13.20 -5.37
CA ALA A 44 -16.93 11.93 -4.66
C ALA A 44 -17.88 11.82 -3.47
N ILE A 45 -18.00 12.89 -2.66
CA ILE A 45 -18.95 12.97 -1.55
C ILE A 45 -20.38 12.71 -2.04
N GLY A 46 -20.80 13.44 -3.08
CA GLY A 46 -22.15 13.29 -3.66
C GLY A 46 -22.42 11.86 -4.12
N HIS A 47 -21.50 11.27 -4.89
CA HIS A 47 -21.65 9.91 -5.40
C HIS A 47 -21.64 8.82 -4.33
N HIS A 48 -20.86 8.99 -3.25
CA HIS A 48 -20.89 8.06 -2.13
C HIS A 48 -22.19 8.17 -1.32
N LEU A 49 -22.69 9.39 -1.09
CA LEU A 49 -23.94 9.61 -0.37
C LEU A 49 -25.15 9.10 -1.17
N ASP A 50 -25.19 9.36 -2.48
CA ASP A 50 -26.22 8.85 -3.39
C ASP A 50 -26.26 7.31 -3.43
N ALA A 51 -25.10 6.67 -3.25
CA ALA A 51 -24.97 5.22 -3.19
C ALA A 51 -25.27 4.64 -1.79
N GLY A 52 -25.60 5.46 -0.79
CA GLY A 52 -25.78 5.04 0.61
C GLY A 52 -24.48 4.65 1.33
N ALA A 53 -23.32 4.86 0.71
CA ALA A 53 -22.01 4.45 1.23
C ALA A 53 -21.43 5.49 2.22
N LYS A 54 -22.11 5.68 3.37
CA LYS A 54 -21.81 6.73 4.35
C LYS A 54 -20.35 6.80 4.79
N ARG A 55 -19.72 5.65 5.08
CA ARG A 55 -18.31 5.59 5.50
C ARG A 55 -17.36 6.07 4.39
N ARG A 56 -17.63 5.72 3.13
CA ARG A 56 -16.83 6.20 1.99
C ARG A 56 -17.02 7.72 1.79
N GLY A 57 -18.26 8.18 1.95
CA GLY A 57 -18.60 9.61 1.95
C GLY A 57 -17.85 10.38 3.03
N ALA A 58 -17.77 9.84 4.25
CA ALA A 58 -17.02 10.46 5.35
C ALA A 58 -15.51 10.60 5.06
N VAL A 59 -14.89 9.61 4.41
CA VAL A 59 -13.48 9.70 3.99
C VAL A 59 -13.29 10.78 2.91
N ALA A 60 -14.21 10.86 1.94
CA ALA A 60 -14.19 11.92 0.92
C ALA A 60 -14.42 13.32 1.53
N GLN A 61 -15.28 13.38 2.54
CA GLN A 61 -15.60 14.58 3.32
C GLN A 61 -14.40 15.09 4.11
N LEU A 62 -13.64 14.21 4.77
CA LEU A 62 -12.38 14.59 5.44
C LEU A 62 -11.33 15.09 4.46
N LEU A 63 -11.19 14.44 3.30
CA LEU A 63 -10.28 14.90 2.25
C LEU A 63 -10.65 16.32 1.78
N HIS A 64 -11.94 16.61 1.62
CA HIS A 64 -12.42 17.94 1.27
C HIS A 64 -12.10 18.97 2.36
N GLY A 65 -12.27 18.61 3.64
CA GLY A 65 -11.85 19.43 4.78
C GLY A 65 -10.35 19.77 4.74
N LEU A 66 -9.49 18.77 4.51
CA LEU A 66 -8.04 18.96 4.39
C LEU A 66 -7.64 19.86 3.21
N ILE A 67 -8.30 19.69 2.06
CA ILE A 67 -8.09 20.57 0.89
C ILE A 67 -8.44 22.02 1.23
N ARG A 68 -9.54 22.25 1.97
CA ARG A 68 -9.94 23.59 2.43
C ARG A 68 -8.98 24.17 3.45
N LEU A 69 -8.47 23.35 4.35
CA LEU A 69 -7.43 23.73 5.30
C LEU A 69 -6.19 24.24 4.54
N HIS A 70 -5.73 23.49 3.53
CA HIS A 70 -4.58 23.88 2.70
C HIS A 70 -4.86 25.12 1.84
N ALA A 71 -6.12 25.34 1.44
CA ALA A 71 -6.53 26.57 0.77
C ALA A 71 -6.59 27.80 1.70
N GLY A 72 -6.51 27.60 3.03
CA GLY A 72 -6.65 28.66 4.03
C GLY A 72 -8.11 28.98 4.42
N GLN A 73 -9.06 28.13 4.03
CA GLN A 73 -10.49 28.26 4.32
C GLN A 73 -10.83 27.57 5.64
N LEU A 74 -10.30 28.08 6.75
CA LEU A 74 -10.24 27.36 8.02
C LEU A 74 -11.64 27.06 8.61
N LYS A 75 -12.59 28.00 8.50
CA LYS A 75 -13.97 27.81 8.99
C LYS A 75 -14.72 26.74 8.20
N GLU A 76 -14.55 26.76 6.88
CA GLU A 76 -15.15 25.77 6.00
C GLU A 76 -14.47 24.42 6.19
N ALA A 77 -13.15 24.36 6.40
CA ALA A 77 -12.43 23.13 6.71
C ALA A 77 -12.98 22.47 7.99
N GLU A 78 -13.12 23.23 9.07
CA GLU A 78 -13.71 22.77 10.33
C GLU A 78 -15.12 22.22 10.12
N ALA A 79 -15.98 22.97 9.43
CA ALA A 79 -17.35 22.54 9.14
C ALA A 79 -17.40 21.25 8.32
N GLU A 80 -16.51 21.07 7.35
CA GLU A 80 -16.46 19.83 6.56
C GLU A 80 -15.95 18.65 7.40
N ILE A 81 -14.97 18.85 8.29
CA ILE A 81 -14.46 17.80 9.19
C ILE A 81 -15.52 17.37 10.21
N VAL A 82 -16.25 18.33 10.80
CA VAL A 82 -17.37 18.06 11.69
C VAL A 82 -18.48 17.28 10.97
N LYS A 83 -18.87 17.68 9.76
CA LYS A 83 -19.83 16.90 8.94
C LYS A 83 -19.36 15.48 8.65
N ALA A 84 -18.06 15.26 8.46
CA ALA A 84 -17.54 13.91 8.26
C ALA A 84 -17.82 13.02 9.49
N SER A 85 -17.68 13.59 10.70
CA SER A 85 -17.94 12.89 11.96
C SER A 85 -19.40 12.47 12.14
N GLU A 86 -20.34 13.18 11.54
CA GLU A 86 -21.78 12.85 11.55
C GLU A 86 -22.14 11.64 10.67
N LEU A 87 -21.25 11.27 9.73
CA LEU A 87 -21.50 10.21 8.74
C LEU A 87 -21.07 8.82 9.21
N TYR A 88 -20.41 8.69 10.37
CA TYR A 88 -20.02 7.40 10.94
C TYR A 88 -20.36 7.33 12.44
N GLU A 89 -20.70 6.14 12.92
CA GLU A 89 -20.84 5.90 14.35
C GLU A 89 -19.46 5.99 15.00
N VAL A 90 -19.34 6.85 16.02
CA VAL A 90 -18.10 7.06 16.75
C VAL A 90 -17.88 5.85 17.65
N SER A 91 -17.09 4.87 17.18
CA SER A 91 -16.18 4.20 18.11
C SER A 91 -14.97 5.11 18.28
N ASP A 92 -14.59 5.36 19.53
CA ASP A 92 -13.55 6.32 19.94
C ASP A 92 -12.13 6.01 19.40
N THR A 93 -12.01 4.92 18.63
CA THR A 93 -10.79 4.19 18.27
C THR A 93 -10.67 3.94 16.77
N SER A 94 -11.71 4.20 15.97
CA SER A 94 -11.62 3.99 14.52
C SER A 94 -10.62 4.97 13.90
N ARG A 95 -9.82 4.52 12.91
CA ARG A 95 -8.86 5.39 12.20
C ARG A 95 -9.51 6.67 11.67
N LEU A 96 -10.77 6.57 11.25
CA LEU A 96 -11.54 7.71 10.75
C LEU A 96 -11.83 8.74 11.85
N ALA A 97 -12.20 8.28 13.05
CA ALA A 97 -12.39 9.16 14.21
C ALA A 97 -11.09 9.86 14.62
N LEU A 98 -9.98 9.13 14.63
CA LEU A 98 -8.66 9.69 14.95
C LEU A 98 -8.25 10.77 13.95
N LEU A 99 -8.41 10.52 12.65
CA LEU A 99 -8.11 11.50 11.59
C LEU A 99 -8.99 12.75 11.69
N SER A 100 -10.28 12.61 12.02
CA SER A 100 -11.16 13.78 12.21
C SER A 100 -10.66 14.68 13.35
N GLN A 101 -10.30 14.08 14.49
CA GLN A 101 -9.78 14.83 15.65
C GLN A 101 -8.41 15.46 15.34
N GLU A 102 -7.53 14.74 14.66
CA GLU A 102 -6.24 15.25 14.20
C GLU A 102 -6.42 16.46 13.28
N TYR A 103 -7.30 16.39 12.29
CA TYR A 103 -7.52 17.49 11.35
C TYR A 103 -8.21 18.70 12.02
N LEU A 104 -9.06 18.49 13.04
CA LEU A 104 -9.55 19.61 13.86
C LEU A 104 -8.39 20.28 14.62
N GLY A 105 -7.47 19.49 15.18
CA GLY A 105 -6.23 20.01 15.74
C GLY A 105 -5.44 20.86 14.75
N ASP A 106 -5.34 20.42 13.48
CA ASP A 106 -4.65 21.17 12.42
C ASP A 106 -5.32 22.50 12.09
N VAL A 107 -6.66 22.56 12.12
CA VAL A 107 -7.40 23.81 11.96
C VAL A 107 -7.01 24.80 13.06
N HIS A 108 -7.05 24.38 14.33
CA HIS A 108 -6.67 25.23 15.46
C HIS A 108 -5.18 25.62 15.41
N LEU A 109 -4.31 24.71 14.99
CA LEU A 109 -2.89 25.00 14.85
C LEU A 109 -2.64 26.08 13.79
N GLU A 110 -3.33 25.99 12.65
CA GLU A 110 -3.27 27.00 11.58
C GLU A 110 -3.88 28.35 11.98
N GLN A 111 -4.84 28.36 12.91
CA GLN A 111 -5.37 29.59 13.52
C GLN A 111 -4.39 30.22 14.54
N GLY A 112 -3.32 29.51 14.92
CA GLY A 112 -2.38 29.92 15.97
C GLY A 112 -2.85 29.57 17.38
N GLU A 113 -3.89 28.77 17.52
CA GLU A 113 -4.51 28.36 18.79
C GLU A 113 -3.83 27.11 19.35
N ALA A 114 -2.52 27.21 19.61
CA ALA A 114 -1.67 26.06 19.98
C ALA A 114 -2.14 25.28 21.22
N VAL A 115 -2.80 25.95 22.19
CA VAL A 115 -3.37 25.28 23.36
C VAL A 115 -4.53 24.36 22.97
N GLU A 116 -5.40 24.82 22.06
CA GLU A 116 -6.56 24.05 21.64
C GLU A 116 -6.14 22.90 20.73
N ALA A 117 -5.25 23.16 19.76
CA ALA A 117 -4.67 22.14 18.90
C ALA A 117 -4.03 21.00 19.69
N LEU A 118 -3.28 21.33 20.76
CA LEU A 118 -2.63 20.33 21.60
C LEU A 118 -3.63 19.41 22.32
N LYS A 119 -4.81 19.91 22.72
CA LYS A 119 -5.85 19.06 23.34
C LYS A 119 -6.31 17.96 22.38
N PHE A 120 -6.56 18.31 21.12
CA PHE A 120 -6.91 17.35 20.08
C PHE A 120 -5.80 16.30 19.90
N TYR A 121 -4.55 16.75 19.76
CA TYR A 121 -3.43 15.81 19.55
C TYR A 121 -3.17 14.92 20.76
N ASP A 122 -3.24 15.44 21.99
CA ASP A 122 -3.04 14.65 23.21
C ASP A 122 -4.22 13.68 23.47
N GLU A 123 -5.43 13.97 22.97
CA GLU A 123 -6.54 13.02 22.98
C GLU A 123 -6.32 11.86 21.99
N VAL A 124 -5.86 12.18 20.76
CA VAL A 124 -5.59 11.18 19.72
C VAL A 124 -4.37 10.31 20.07
N TRP A 125 -3.36 10.89 20.70
CA TRP A 125 -2.07 10.25 20.98
C TRP A 125 -2.14 8.84 21.61
N PRO A 126 -2.79 8.63 22.77
CA PRO A 126 -2.84 7.31 23.40
C PRO A 126 -3.62 6.29 22.55
N LYS A 127 -4.67 6.75 21.85
CA LYS A 127 -5.50 5.92 20.97
C LYS A 127 -4.69 5.46 19.75
N ALA A 128 -3.95 6.38 19.12
CA ALA A 128 -3.08 6.09 17.98
C ALA A 128 -1.91 5.17 18.37
N MET A 129 -1.30 5.39 19.55
CA MET A 129 -0.23 4.53 20.09
C MET A 129 -0.69 3.10 20.35
N ALA A 130 -1.93 2.92 20.84
CA ALA A 130 -2.49 1.59 21.05
C ALA A 130 -2.82 0.87 19.73
N LEU A 131 -3.28 1.62 18.72
CA LEU A 131 -3.72 1.06 17.44
C LEU A 131 -2.55 0.76 16.50
N VAL A 132 -1.67 1.74 16.26
CA VAL A 132 -0.56 1.65 15.31
C VAL A 132 0.68 2.34 15.89
N PRO A 133 1.39 1.72 16.85
CA PRO A 133 2.53 2.34 17.54
C PRO A 133 3.68 2.69 16.60
N LYS A 134 3.75 2.05 15.42
CA LYS A 134 4.68 2.33 14.32
C LYS A 134 3.94 2.82 13.08
N GLY A 135 2.89 3.64 13.26
CA GLY A 135 2.13 4.23 12.17
C GLY A 135 2.66 5.60 11.73
N ASP A 136 2.27 5.99 10.53
CA ASP A 136 2.39 7.34 9.96
C ASP A 136 1.81 8.41 10.89
N ILE A 137 0.59 8.18 11.40
CA ILE A 137 -0.12 9.06 12.34
C ILE A 137 0.71 9.44 13.58
N ILE A 138 1.64 8.58 14.01
CA ILE A 138 2.50 8.87 15.15
C ILE A 138 3.58 9.89 14.80
N ALA A 139 4.24 9.75 13.64
CA ALA A 139 5.19 10.75 13.17
C ALA A 139 4.49 12.12 13.04
N GLU A 140 3.31 12.07 12.44
CA GLU A 140 2.39 13.16 12.18
C GLU A 140 1.89 13.87 13.46
N LEU A 141 1.63 13.15 14.55
CA LEU A 141 1.29 13.78 15.82
C LEU A 141 2.52 14.36 16.51
N ARG A 142 3.71 13.75 16.39
CA ARG A 142 4.92 14.22 17.06
C ARG A 142 5.37 15.58 16.57
N HIS A 143 5.50 15.77 15.25
CA HIS A 143 5.93 17.07 14.72
C HIS A 143 4.87 18.17 14.93
N ARG A 144 3.56 17.86 14.89
CA ARG A 144 2.46 18.79 15.22
C ARG A 144 2.47 19.22 16.69
N ARG A 145 2.64 18.26 17.62
CA ARG A 145 2.80 18.53 19.06
C ARG A 145 4.05 19.36 19.32
N ALA A 146 5.15 19.07 18.63
CA ALA A 146 6.36 19.88 18.70
C ALA A 146 6.16 21.32 18.21
N GLU A 147 5.39 21.53 17.13
CA GLU A 147 5.01 22.85 16.64
C GLU A 147 4.15 23.61 17.67
N CYS A 148 3.20 22.93 18.32
CA CYS A 148 2.44 23.50 19.45
C CYS A 148 3.36 23.90 20.61
N TYR A 149 4.27 23.01 21.04
CA TYR A 149 5.21 23.31 22.12
C TYR A 149 6.10 24.51 21.77
N LEU A 150 6.52 24.64 20.52
CA LEU A 150 7.31 25.78 20.05
C LEU A 150 6.50 27.08 20.15
N LEU A 151 5.25 27.09 19.67
CA LEU A 151 4.34 28.25 19.76
C LEU A 151 4.02 28.64 21.21
N LEU A 152 3.97 27.65 22.12
CA LEU A 152 3.76 27.87 23.55
C LEU A 152 5.06 28.25 24.30
N GLY A 153 6.19 28.37 23.62
CA GLY A 153 7.48 28.71 24.23
C GLY A 153 8.13 27.58 25.05
N GLN A 154 7.64 26.33 24.95
CA GLN A 154 8.21 25.14 25.58
C GLN A 154 9.34 24.57 24.71
N ARG A 155 10.44 25.31 24.59
CA ARG A 155 11.49 25.11 23.58
C ARG A 155 12.20 23.75 23.70
N GLU A 156 12.58 23.36 24.91
CA GLU A 156 13.24 22.06 25.18
C GLU A 156 12.32 20.90 24.81
N ARG A 157 11.05 20.97 25.22
CA ARG A 157 10.04 19.95 24.94
C ARG A 157 9.76 19.84 23.44
N ALA A 158 9.69 20.96 22.73
CA ALA A 158 9.52 20.99 21.27
C ALA A 158 10.70 20.29 20.56
N TYR A 159 11.92 20.54 21.01
CA TYR A 159 13.12 19.96 20.43
C TYR A 159 13.21 18.45 20.69
N GLU A 160 12.94 18.00 21.92
CA GLU A 160 12.90 16.57 22.27
C GLU A 160 11.82 15.81 21.48
N GLU A 161 10.61 16.38 21.40
CA GLU A 161 9.50 15.77 20.65
C GLU A 161 9.83 15.69 19.15
N SER A 162 10.48 16.72 18.59
CA SER A 162 10.95 16.73 17.19
C SER A 162 12.02 15.66 16.92
N LEU A 163 12.97 15.47 17.84
CA LEU A 163 14.00 14.43 17.73
C LEU A 163 13.40 13.02 17.78
N GLN A 164 12.43 12.80 18.68
CA GLN A 164 11.70 11.54 18.73
C GLN A 164 10.88 11.33 17.45
N GLY A 165 10.27 12.39 16.92
CA GLY A 165 9.59 12.41 15.62
C GLY A 165 10.52 11.95 14.50
N LEU A 166 11.71 12.57 14.38
CA LEU A 166 12.68 12.22 13.34
C LEU A 166 13.14 10.76 13.43
N LYS A 167 13.41 10.29 14.65
CA LYS A 167 13.77 8.88 14.88
C LYS A 167 12.65 7.95 14.40
N HIS A 168 11.40 8.29 14.74
CA HIS A 168 10.23 7.54 14.32
C HIS A 168 10.09 7.52 12.80
N CYS A 169 10.15 8.66 12.11
CA CYS A 169 10.09 8.75 10.65
C CYS A 169 11.16 7.88 9.97
N ARG A 170 12.39 7.87 10.51
CA ARG A 170 13.49 7.05 9.98
C ARG A 170 13.27 5.55 10.18
N GLU A 171 12.70 5.15 11.31
CA GLU A 171 12.33 3.74 11.56
C GLU A 171 11.20 3.28 10.61
N LEU A 172 10.25 4.17 10.28
CA LEU A 172 9.22 3.93 9.25
C LEU A 172 9.77 3.98 7.83
N GLY A 173 10.90 4.65 7.64
CA GLY A 173 11.42 5.04 6.34
C GLY A 173 10.54 6.06 5.62
N ASP A 174 9.67 6.79 6.30
CA ASP A 174 8.80 7.78 5.66
C ASP A 174 9.57 9.08 5.40
N ARG A 175 10.10 9.22 4.18
CA ARG A 175 10.85 10.40 3.76
C ARG A 175 9.99 11.68 3.70
N TYR A 176 8.68 11.54 3.52
CA TYR A 176 7.78 12.69 3.48
C TYR A 176 7.63 13.29 4.88
N GLU A 177 7.32 12.46 5.86
CA GLU A 177 7.24 12.89 7.26
C GLU A 177 8.61 13.27 7.84
N GLU A 178 9.69 12.66 7.35
CA GLU A 178 11.05 13.08 7.68
C GLU A 178 11.31 14.53 7.24
N ALA A 179 10.92 14.89 6.00
CA ALA A 179 11.01 16.24 5.48
C ALA A 179 10.16 17.25 6.27
N ALA A 180 8.91 16.93 6.58
CA ALA A 180 8.05 17.78 7.39
C ALA A 180 8.62 17.99 8.80
N THR A 181 9.26 16.96 9.37
CA THR A 181 9.90 17.00 10.68
C THR A 181 11.15 17.89 10.68
N TYR A 182 11.96 17.90 9.63
CA TYR A 182 13.16 18.76 9.56
C TYR A 182 12.85 20.24 9.76
N ARG A 183 11.71 20.73 9.25
CA ARG A 183 11.24 22.12 9.48
C ARG A 183 11.09 22.43 10.96
N VAL A 184 10.31 21.61 11.68
CA VAL A 184 10.02 21.84 13.12
C VAL A 184 11.25 21.57 13.98
N LEU A 185 12.06 20.58 13.61
CA LEU A 185 13.33 20.28 14.27
C LEU A 185 14.34 21.43 14.12
N ALA A 186 14.43 22.04 12.94
CA ALA A 186 15.30 23.20 12.72
C ALA A 186 14.86 24.40 13.57
N LEU A 187 13.56 24.71 13.57
CA LEU A 187 13.01 25.80 14.37
C LEU A 187 13.17 25.58 15.87
N SER A 188 12.90 24.36 16.36
CA SER A 188 13.06 24.02 17.78
C SER A 188 14.53 23.98 18.21
N ALA A 189 15.44 23.47 17.37
CA ALA A 189 16.89 23.53 17.59
C ALA A 189 17.37 24.98 17.72
N ALA A 190 16.90 25.88 16.85
CA ALA A 190 17.21 27.30 16.93
C ALA A 190 16.69 27.91 18.24
N ALA A 191 15.47 27.57 18.66
CA ALA A 191 14.86 28.07 19.88
C ALA A 191 15.66 27.70 21.15
N VAL A 192 16.26 26.51 21.19
CA VAL A 192 17.14 26.07 22.29
C VAL A 192 18.61 26.52 22.15
N GLY A 193 18.90 27.42 21.19
CA GLY A 193 20.24 28.00 21.00
C GLY A 193 21.22 27.16 20.20
N ARG A 194 20.77 26.10 19.51
CA ARG A 194 21.61 25.21 18.69
C ARG A 194 21.64 25.65 17.23
N PHE A 195 22.18 26.84 16.97
CA PHE A 195 22.09 27.52 15.66
C PHE A 195 22.71 26.73 14.50
N ALA A 196 23.87 26.11 14.70
CA ALA A 196 24.53 25.31 13.66
C ALA A 196 23.74 24.02 13.34
N GLU A 197 23.13 23.44 14.36
CA GLU A 197 22.26 22.27 14.20
C GLU A 197 20.99 22.64 13.43
N ALA A 198 20.37 23.77 13.77
CA ALA A 198 19.22 24.32 13.06
C ALA A 198 19.52 24.51 11.56
N LYS A 199 20.67 25.11 11.22
CA LYS A 199 21.10 25.26 9.82
C LYS A 199 21.23 23.90 9.12
N SER A 200 21.85 22.92 9.78
CA SER A 200 21.99 21.57 9.23
C SER A 200 20.65 20.87 8.99
N TRP A 201 19.67 21.08 9.88
CA TRP A 201 18.33 20.54 9.70
C TRP A 201 17.57 21.22 8.55
N PHE A 202 17.70 22.55 8.39
CA PHE A 202 17.17 23.22 7.19
C PHE A 202 17.82 22.70 5.90
N ASP A 203 19.15 22.53 5.88
CA ASP A 203 19.87 21.98 4.72
C ASP A 203 19.43 20.56 4.40
N GLN A 204 19.19 19.73 5.41
CA GLN A 204 18.60 18.40 5.21
C GLN A 204 17.20 18.52 4.63
N GLY A 205 16.32 19.36 5.19
CA GLY A 205 14.99 19.63 4.64
C GLY A 205 15.03 20.01 3.15
N PHE A 206 15.94 20.90 2.76
CA PHE A 206 16.14 21.28 1.35
C PHE A 206 16.79 20.18 0.50
N ALA A 207 17.60 19.28 1.07
CA ALA A 207 18.13 18.14 0.32
C ALA A 207 17.03 17.13 -0.09
N PHE A 208 15.95 17.02 0.70
CA PHE A 208 14.78 16.23 0.33
C PHE A 208 13.81 16.97 -0.60
N TYR A 209 14.03 18.26 -0.85
CA TYR A 209 13.18 19.10 -1.69
C TYR A 209 13.05 18.57 -3.12
N GLU A 210 14.12 18.10 -3.76
CA GLU A 210 14.00 17.57 -5.14
C GLU A 210 13.24 16.23 -5.23
N ASP A 211 13.12 15.50 -4.13
CA ASP A 211 12.56 14.15 -4.07
C ASP A 211 11.05 14.11 -3.76
N ILE A 212 10.46 15.22 -3.30
CA ILE A 212 9.10 15.26 -2.73
C ILE A 212 8.26 16.34 -3.43
N GLU A 213 7.66 16.14 -4.61
CA GLU A 213 6.77 17.17 -5.22
C GLU A 213 5.44 17.34 -4.42
N THR A 214 5.50 18.02 -3.28
CA THR A 214 4.35 18.54 -2.51
C THR A 214 4.59 20.02 -2.27
N PRO A 215 4.08 20.90 -3.14
CA PRO A 215 4.45 22.32 -3.10
C PRO A 215 4.05 23.04 -1.78
N TYR A 216 3.10 22.48 -1.01
CA TYR A 216 2.62 23.08 0.23
C TYR A 216 3.67 23.04 1.34
N GLU A 217 4.22 21.86 1.61
CA GLU A 217 5.26 21.68 2.64
C GLU A 217 6.56 22.38 2.24
N TRP A 218 6.84 22.49 0.95
CA TRP A 218 7.94 23.31 0.43
C TRP A 218 7.76 24.79 0.73
N GLY A 219 6.57 25.33 0.47
CA GLY A 219 6.24 26.69 0.84
C GLY A 219 6.41 26.92 2.34
N LYS A 220 5.96 25.98 3.18
CA LYS A 220 6.12 26.04 4.64
C LYS A 220 7.59 25.99 5.08
N LEU A 221 8.42 25.16 4.44
CA LEU A 221 9.86 25.08 4.73
C LEU A 221 10.56 26.40 4.39
N TRP A 222 10.31 26.96 3.20
CA TRP A 222 10.85 28.26 2.79
C TRP A 222 10.40 29.40 3.71
N LEU A 223 9.12 29.40 4.09
CA LEU A 223 8.56 30.39 5.01
C LEU A 223 9.25 30.30 6.38
N ALA A 224 9.37 29.09 6.93
CA ALA A 224 10.06 28.84 8.20
C ALA A 224 11.55 29.21 8.16
N TYR A 225 12.23 28.93 7.04
CA TYR A 225 13.62 29.29 6.84
C TYR A 225 13.81 30.81 6.83
N GLY A 226 12.95 31.54 6.10
CA GLY A 226 12.96 33.01 6.11
C GLY A 226 12.65 33.60 7.49
N ASP A 227 11.68 33.03 8.21
CA ASP A 227 11.34 33.43 9.58
C ASP A 227 12.54 33.22 10.53
N TRP A 228 13.25 32.10 10.39
CA TRP A 228 14.46 31.82 11.15
C TRP A 228 15.58 32.82 10.85
N LEU A 229 15.88 33.09 9.58
CA LEU A 229 16.95 34.02 9.16
C LEU A 229 16.74 35.47 9.66
N CYS A 230 15.48 35.90 9.83
CA CYS A 230 15.12 37.20 10.39
C CYS A 230 15.05 37.21 11.92
N GLY A 231 14.98 36.03 12.56
CA GLY A 231 14.71 35.92 13.98
C GLY A 231 15.95 36.03 14.86
N ASP A 232 15.74 36.38 16.13
CA ASP A 232 16.80 36.47 17.14
C ASP A 232 17.58 35.15 17.31
N HIS A 233 16.97 34.03 16.92
CA HIS A 233 17.53 32.68 17.00
C HIS A 233 18.34 32.28 15.75
N ALA A 234 18.60 33.19 14.80
CA ALA A 234 19.51 32.94 13.68
C ALA A 234 20.99 32.92 14.11
N GLY A 235 21.32 33.67 15.15
CA GLY A 235 22.71 33.90 15.57
C GLY A 235 23.56 34.44 14.41
N GLN A 236 24.69 33.78 14.14
CA GLN A 236 25.59 34.16 13.04
C GLN A 236 25.02 33.94 11.62
N PHE A 237 23.89 33.24 11.50
CA PHE A 237 23.25 32.94 10.21
C PHE A 237 22.20 33.99 9.82
N SER A 238 22.04 35.06 10.59
CA SER A 238 21.06 36.11 10.27
C SER A 238 21.39 36.75 8.91
N ASP A 239 20.42 36.70 8.00
CA ASP A 239 20.53 37.28 6.66
C ASP A 239 19.13 37.69 6.17
N HIS A 240 18.81 38.97 6.36
CA HIS A 240 17.54 39.55 5.93
C HIS A 240 17.34 39.50 4.40
N ARG A 241 18.41 39.52 3.60
CA ARG A 241 18.29 39.45 2.15
C ARG A 241 17.95 38.03 1.70
N ALA A 242 18.65 37.04 2.25
CA ALA A 242 18.31 35.64 2.02
C ALA A 242 16.91 35.29 2.55
N ALA A 243 16.47 35.91 3.66
CA ALA A 243 15.12 35.74 4.15
C ALA A 243 14.06 36.28 3.19
N LEU A 244 14.30 37.44 2.57
CA LEU A 244 13.40 37.99 1.56
C LEU A 244 13.30 37.07 0.33
N GLU A 245 14.41 36.48 -0.10
CA GLU A 245 14.43 35.49 -1.19
C GLU A 245 13.66 34.22 -0.80
N ALA A 246 13.84 33.74 0.43
CA ALA A 246 13.09 32.61 0.97
C ALA A 246 11.57 32.88 1.01
N PHE A 247 11.14 34.06 1.44
CA PHE A 247 9.72 34.41 1.43
C PHE A 247 9.13 34.50 0.02
N ARG A 248 9.90 35.01 -0.96
CA ARG A 248 9.48 35.00 -2.38
C ARG A 248 9.33 33.59 -2.92
N ALA A 249 10.28 32.70 -2.63
CA ALA A 249 10.16 31.29 -3.00
C ALA A 249 8.93 30.62 -2.36
N ALA A 250 8.67 30.88 -1.08
CA ALA A 250 7.45 30.40 -0.41
C ALA A 250 6.18 30.91 -1.08
N ARG A 251 6.12 32.22 -1.39
CA ARG A 251 5.01 32.86 -2.09
C ARG A 251 4.72 32.19 -3.43
N ASP A 252 5.74 31.98 -4.25
CA ASP A 252 5.59 31.39 -5.59
C ASP A 252 5.01 29.96 -5.50
N HIS A 253 5.38 29.17 -4.48
CA HIS A 253 4.75 27.87 -4.23
C HIS A 253 3.28 27.97 -3.83
N PHE A 254 2.95 28.85 -2.89
CA PHE A 254 1.57 29.01 -2.42
C PHE A 254 0.65 29.59 -3.50
N GLU A 255 1.17 30.48 -4.35
CA GLU A 255 0.45 31.03 -5.50
C GLU A 255 0.13 29.93 -6.53
N GLN A 256 1.13 29.13 -6.92
CA GLN A 256 0.92 28.00 -7.84
C GLN A 256 -0.12 27.01 -7.32
N MET A 257 -0.23 26.87 -5.99
CA MET A 257 -1.22 26.00 -5.37
C MET A 257 -2.63 26.59 -5.23
N GLY A 258 -2.74 27.92 -5.23
CA GLY A 258 -3.94 28.60 -4.73
C GLY A 258 -4.14 28.44 -3.21
N ALA A 259 -3.04 28.36 -2.44
CA ALA A 259 -3.07 28.30 -0.97
C ALA A 259 -3.17 29.72 -0.39
N GLU A 260 -4.33 30.37 -0.55
CA GLU A 260 -4.54 31.81 -0.31
C GLU A 260 -4.14 32.27 1.09
N GLY A 261 -4.43 31.47 2.14
CA GLY A 261 -4.04 31.81 3.51
C GLY A 261 -2.52 31.90 3.72
N LYS A 262 -1.76 30.92 3.23
CA LYS A 262 -0.29 30.92 3.32
C LYS A 262 0.36 31.89 2.34
N LEU A 263 -0.27 32.13 1.18
CA LEU A 263 0.14 33.17 0.23
C LEU A 263 0.10 34.54 0.91
N ALA A 264 -1.02 34.89 1.55
CA ALA A 264 -1.15 36.13 2.30
C ALA A 264 -0.11 36.24 3.44
N ALA A 265 0.19 35.13 4.12
CA ALA A 265 1.21 35.08 5.17
C ALA A 265 2.63 35.33 4.64
N ALA A 266 2.96 34.85 3.44
CA ALA A 266 4.22 35.12 2.76
C ALA A 266 4.29 36.58 2.28
N ASP A 267 3.23 37.10 1.66
CA ASP A 267 3.14 38.49 1.20
C ASP A 267 3.29 39.48 2.36
N ALA A 268 2.66 39.21 3.51
CA ALA A 268 2.81 40.03 4.71
C ALA A 268 4.27 40.13 5.19
N ARG A 269 5.02 39.03 5.13
CA ARG A 269 6.47 38.99 5.47
C ARG A 269 7.31 39.76 4.46
N ILE A 270 7.04 39.59 3.17
CA ILE A 270 7.70 40.32 2.09
C ILE A 270 7.45 41.82 2.24
N GLN A 271 6.20 42.24 2.48
CA GLN A 271 5.84 43.65 2.64
C GLN A 271 6.50 44.28 3.87
N LYS A 272 6.66 43.52 4.95
CA LYS A 272 7.35 43.96 6.16
C LYS A 272 8.86 44.12 5.95
N LEU A 273 9.51 43.23 5.20
CA LEU A 273 10.97 43.16 5.08
C LEU A 273 11.55 43.89 3.87
N ALA A 274 10.84 43.97 2.73
CA ALA A 274 11.35 44.60 1.52
C ALA A 274 11.74 46.09 1.69
N PRO A 275 10.99 46.93 2.44
CA PRO A 275 11.33 48.34 2.63
C PRO A 275 12.63 48.55 3.42
N THR A 276 12.95 47.66 4.37
CA THR A 276 14.15 47.79 5.21
C THR A 276 15.45 47.46 4.47
N LEU A 277 15.34 46.88 3.27
CA LEU A 277 16.46 46.46 2.41
C LEU A 277 16.65 47.34 1.17
N SER A 278 15.80 48.36 0.98
CA SER A 278 15.97 49.33 -0.10
C SER A 278 17.12 50.30 0.26
N PRO A 279 18.07 50.57 -0.64
CA PRO A 279 19.10 51.58 -0.37
C PRO A 279 18.44 52.97 -0.31
N GLU A 280 18.83 53.79 0.67
CA GLU A 280 18.49 55.22 0.67
C GLU A 280 18.91 55.87 -0.66
N PRO A 281 18.19 56.91 -1.15
CA PRO A 281 18.58 57.61 -2.36
C PRO A 281 19.90 58.35 -2.11
N SER A 282 20.99 57.84 -2.68
CA SER A 282 22.26 58.56 -2.73
C SER A 282 22.05 59.85 -3.54
N SER A 283 22.09 60.97 -2.84
CA SER A 283 22.33 62.29 -3.41
C SER A 283 23.74 62.35 -4.02
N THR A 284 23.88 63.13 -5.10
CA THR A 284 25.11 63.41 -5.88
C THR A 284 25.62 62.21 -6.71
N ASP A 285 25.79 62.28 -8.02
CA ASP A 285 26.47 63.33 -8.76
C ASP A 285 26.03 63.37 -10.24
N ALA A 286 26.08 64.57 -10.80
CA ALA A 286 25.75 64.86 -12.17
C ALA A 286 26.90 64.47 -13.12
N SER A 287 26.53 64.28 -14.39
CA SER A 287 27.40 64.27 -15.57
C SER A 287 28.28 63.03 -15.80
N ARG A 288 27.86 62.19 -16.77
CA ARG A 288 28.62 62.02 -18.01
C ARG A 288 27.78 61.36 -19.09
N ASP A 289 27.72 62.11 -20.17
CA ASP A 289 27.06 61.91 -21.44
C ASP A 289 27.89 60.96 -22.33
N ARG A 290 27.24 60.00 -23.00
CA ARG A 290 27.33 59.67 -24.44
C ARG A 290 27.08 58.19 -24.76
N SER A 291 25.99 58.00 -25.50
CA SER A 291 25.76 57.05 -26.60
C SER A 291 26.76 55.91 -26.85
N HIS A 292 26.27 54.67 -26.82
CA HIS A 292 26.44 53.71 -27.93
C HIS A 292 25.35 52.64 -27.93
N SER A 293 24.72 52.50 -29.09
CA SER A 293 23.74 51.51 -29.51
C SER A 293 24.32 50.10 -29.64
N GLY A 294 23.50 49.07 -29.42
CA GLY A 294 23.59 47.81 -30.19
C GLY A 294 23.72 46.50 -29.40
N SER A 295 22.57 45.83 -29.24
CA SER A 295 22.32 44.38 -29.40
C SER A 295 23.20 43.33 -28.69
N GLY A 296 22.54 42.56 -27.82
CA GLY A 296 22.50 41.09 -27.90
C GLY A 296 23.62 40.32 -27.18
N LEU A 297 23.42 40.00 -25.90
CA LEU A 297 24.07 38.84 -25.26
C LEU A 297 23.12 37.64 -25.29
N SER A 298 23.54 36.59 -25.98
CA SER A 298 22.98 35.25 -25.89
C SER A 298 23.64 34.46 -24.77
N ASP A 299 22.79 33.75 -24.04
CA ASP A 299 23.07 32.79 -22.97
C ASP A 299 24.18 31.77 -23.24
N SER A 300 24.95 31.46 -22.20
CA SER A 300 25.50 30.12 -21.99
C SER A 300 25.82 29.87 -20.51
N VAL A 301 24.79 29.65 -19.69
CA VAL A 301 24.97 28.99 -18.38
C VAL A 301 25.12 27.50 -18.65
N ARG A 302 26.33 27.01 -18.38
CA ARG A 302 26.75 25.61 -18.53
C ARG A 302 25.99 24.74 -17.52
N GLU A 303 24.95 24.04 -17.97
CA GLU A 303 24.25 23.01 -17.18
C GLU A 303 25.24 21.91 -16.76
N LYS A 304 25.41 21.74 -15.44
CA LYS A 304 25.97 20.49 -14.90
C LYS A 304 24.93 19.38 -15.05
N PRO A 305 25.33 18.14 -15.39
CA PRO A 305 24.39 17.05 -15.56
C PRO A 305 23.72 16.73 -14.21
N ARG A 306 22.38 16.84 -14.19
CA ARG A 306 21.54 16.48 -13.05
C ARG A 306 21.69 14.98 -12.75
N PRO A 307 21.87 14.57 -11.48
CA PRO A 307 21.76 13.16 -11.11
C PRO A 307 20.32 12.67 -11.39
N PRO A 308 20.14 11.37 -11.72
CA PRO A 308 18.82 10.84 -12.05
C PRO A 308 17.88 10.90 -10.84
N ARG A 309 16.71 11.52 -11.05
CA ARG A 309 15.58 11.58 -10.11
C ARG A 309 15.23 10.18 -9.59
N ARG A 310 15.11 9.99 -8.27
CA ARG A 310 14.50 8.80 -7.66
C ARG A 310 13.02 9.10 -7.35
N PRO A 311 12.05 8.21 -7.66
CA PRO A 311 10.62 8.49 -7.44
C PRO A 311 10.23 8.62 -5.94
N ARG A 312 9.22 9.49 -5.66
CA ARG A 312 8.59 9.83 -4.35
C ARG A 312 8.05 8.63 -3.57
N ALA A 313 8.53 8.31 -2.37
CA ALA A 313 8.14 7.10 -1.62
C ALA A 313 6.62 6.88 -1.32
N SER A 314 5.78 7.88 -1.02
CA SER A 314 4.35 7.64 -0.67
C SER A 314 3.44 7.48 -1.89
N SER A 315 3.56 8.35 -2.90
CA SER A 315 2.89 8.15 -4.20
C SER A 315 3.48 6.98 -4.97
N GLU A 316 4.77 6.69 -4.78
CA GLU A 316 5.43 5.52 -5.37
C GLU A 316 4.98 4.25 -4.65
N THR A 317 4.82 4.24 -3.32
CA THR A 317 4.27 3.06 -2.63
C THR A 317 2.84 2.80 -3.08
N GLU A 318 1.99 3.82 -3.20
CA GLU A 318 0.63 3.66 -3.73
C GLU A 318 0.62 3.22 -5.21
N ARG A 319 1.48 3.80 -6.06
CA ARG A 319 1.63 3.39 -7.48
C ARG A 319 2.16 1.97 -7.60
N ARG A 320 3.16 1.60 -6.79
CA ARG A 320 3.75 0.26 -6.75
C ARG A 320 2.77 -0.75 -6.19
N ALA A 321 1.97 -0.38 -5.18
CA ALA A 321 0.89 -1.22 -4.65
C ALA A 321 -0.21 -1.44 -5.70
N ALA A 322 -0.65 -0.37 -6.39
CA ALA A 322 -1.60 -0.49 -7.49
C ALA A 322 -1.05 -1.37 -8.62
N ARG A 323 0.22 -1.19 -8.98
CA ARG A 323 0.91 -2.02 -9.97
C ARG A 323 1.10 -3.47 -9.50
N ALA A 324 1.34 -3.69 -8.22
CA ALA A 324 1.44 -5.03 -7.63
C ALA A 324 0.10 -5.76 -7.72
N LEU A 325 -1.00 -5.07 -7.42
CA LEU A 325 -2.35 -5.59 -7.56
C LEU A 325 -2.69 -5.86 -9.03
N GLU A 326 -2.37 -4.95 -9.94
CA GLU A 326 -2.64 -5.08 -11.38
C GLU A 326 -1.85 -6.23 -12.02
N LEU A 327 -0.55 -6.32 -11.75
CA LEU A 327 0.32 -7.29 -12.42
C LEU A 327 0.33 -8.66 -11.76
N PHE A 328 0.24 -8.72 -10.44
CA PHE A 328 0.39 -9.97 -9.68
C PHE A 328 -0.88 -10.35 -8.91
N GLY A 329 -1.86 -9.47 -8.75
CA GLY A 329 -3.01 -9.72 -7.87
C GLY A 329 -2.65 -9.69 -6.38
N LEU A 330 -1.47 -9.20 -6.01
CA LEU A 330 -1.05 -9.08 -4.60
C LEU A 330 -1.47 -7.73 -4.01
N VAL A 331 -2.24 -7.80 -2.93
CA VAL A 331 -2.54 -6.65 -2.06
C VAL A 331 -1.42 -6.50 -1.03
N THR A 332 -0.65 -5.42 -1.11
CA THR A 332 0.45 -5.13 -0.18
C THR A 332 0.80 -3.65 -0.21
N ARG A 333 1.22 -3.10 0.93
CA ARG A 333 1.93 -1.82 1.04
C ARG A 333 3.33 -2.00 1.60
N ASN A 334 3.72 -3.23 1.91
CA ASN A 334 5.05 -3.53 2.43
C ASN A 334 6.14 -3.26 1.38
N ARG A 335 7.06 -2.35 1.70
CA ARG A 335 8.13 -1.93 0.77
C ARG A 335 9.03 -3.09 0.33
N SER A 336 9.36 -4.01 1.24
CA SER A 336 10.22 -5.16 0.89
C SER A 336 9.54 -6.06 -0.14
N VAL A 337 8.22 -6.29 0.01
CA VAL A 337 7.43 -7.06 -0.96
C VAL A 337 7.33 -6.30 -2.28
N LEU A 338 7.11 -4.98 -2.25
CA LEU A 338 7.09 -4.16 -3.48
C LEU A 338 8.42 -4.18 -4.23
N ASP A 339 9.55 -4.11 -3.52
CA ASP A 339 10.90 -4.24 -4.10
C ASP A 339 11.11 -5.61 -4.74
N ILE A 340 10.67 -6.67 -4.06
CA ILE A 340 10.69 -8.04 -4.57
C ILE A 340 9.85 -8.15 -5.86
N LEU A 341 8.64 -7.60 -5.88
CA LEU A 341 7.75 -7.67 -7.04
C LEU A 341 8.28 -6.87 -8.23
N GLU A 342 8.97 -5.74 -7.99
CA GLU A 342 9.60 -4.98 -9.05
C GLU A 342 10.81 -5.72 -9.66
N GLN A 343 11.63 -6.37 -8.83
CA GLN A 343 12.70 -7.25 -9.30
C GLN A 343 12.12 -8.45 -10.08
N CYS A 344 11.04 -9.03 -9.55
CA CYS A 344 10.31 -10.11 -10.20
C CYS A 344 9.82 -9.69 -11.60
N ALA A 345 9.23 -8.49 -11.72
CA ALA A 345 8.75 -7.97 -13.00
C ALA A 345 9.89 -7.83 -14.03
N LYS A 346 11.05 -7.31 -13.63
CA LYS A 346 12.23 -7.20 -14.51
C LYS A 346 12.73 -8.56 -14.99
N LEU A 347 12.75 -9.56 -14.10
CA LEU A 347 13.14 -10.94 -14.44
C LEU A 347 12.06 -11.64 -15.29
N ALA A 348 10.79 -11.27 -15.12
CA ALA A 348 9.66 -11.83 -15.85
C ALA A 348 9.65 -11.42 -17.34
N GLU A 349 10.30 -10.32 -17.74
CA GLU A 349 10.47 -9.96 -19.16
C GLU A 349 11.37 -10.96 -19.92
N GLY A 350 12.24 -11.67 -19.20
CA GLY A 350 13.10 -12.71 -19.76
C GLY A 350 12.38 -14.04 -20.03
N ARG A 351 13.08 -14.97 -20.68
CA ARG A 351 12.60 -16.34 -20.94
C ARG A 351 13.07 -17.37 -19.90
N SER A 352 13.98 -16.96 -19.01
CA SER A 352 14.61 -17.86 -18.06
C SER A 352 13.60 -18.40 -17.03
N PRO A 353 13.83 -19.62 -16.52
CA PRO A 353 13.07 -20.17 -15.40
C PRO A 353 13.20 -19.27 -14.17
N MET A 354 12.17 -19.28 -13.33
CA MET A 354 12.15 -18.55 -12.06
C MET A 354 11.77 -19.47 -10.91
N LEU A 355 12.37 -19.23 -9.73
CA LEU A 355 12.11 -19.95 -8.49
C LEU A 355 11.56 -18.98 -7.43
N VAL A 356 10.34 -19.25 -6.96
CA VAL A 356 9.65 -18.48 -5.92
C VAL A 356 9.71 -19.24 -4.59
N LEU A 357 10.50 -18.74 -3.67
CA LEU A 357 10.65 -19.26 -2.32
C LEU A 357 9.67 -18.56 -1.38
N GLY A 358 9.17 -19.28 -0.37
CA GLY A 358 8.38 -18.70 0.70
C GLY A 358 7.47 -19.73 1.37
N GLU A 359 7.03 -19.41 2.58
CA GLU A 359 6.12 -20.26 3.35
C GLU A 359 4.79 -20.52 2.60
N SER A 360 4.08 -21.57 3.03
CA SER A 360 2.73 -21.84 2.51
C SER A 360 1.80 -20.66 2.78
N GLY A 361 0.91 -20.36 1.84
CA GLY A 361 -0.05 -19.26 1.98
C GLY A 361 0.51 -17.84 1.81
N THR A 362 1.75 -17.65 1.36
CA THR A 362 2.37 -16.32 1.15
C THR A 362 1.99 -15.62 -0.18
N GLY A 363 1.32 -16.31 -1.10
CA GLY A 363 0.94 -15.79 -2.43
C GLY A 363 1.86 -16.20 -3.58
N LYS A 364 2.59 -17.31 -3.48
CA LYS A 364 3.52 -17.79 -4.53
C LYS A 364 2.83 -18.02 -5.89
N GLU A 365 1.62 -18.57 -5.87
CA GLU A 365 0.82 -18.81 -7.08
C GLU A 365 0.44 -17.51 -7.79
N LEU A 366 0.05 -16.47 -7.03
CA LEU A 366 -0.23 -15.14 -7.57
C LEU A 366 1.00 -14.51 -8.22
N VAL A 367 2.17 -14.65 -7.59
CA VAL A 367 3.44 -14.21 -8.19
C VAL A 367 3.73 -14.97 -9.50
N ALA A 368 3.50 -16.27 -9.54
CA ALA A 368 3.71 -17.08 -10.74
C ALA A 368 2.77 -16.70 -11.89
N ALA A 369 1.50 -16.47 -11.59
CA ALA A 369 0.52 -15.98 -12.56
C ALA A 369 0.94 -14.58 -13.09
N GLY A 370 1.40 -13.69 -12.22
CA GLY A 370 1.91 -12.38 -12.64
C GLY A 370 3.18 -12.46 -13.51
N ILE A 371 4.11 -13.38 -13.20
CA ILE A 371 5.28 -13.64 -14.07
C ILE A 371 4.83 -14.05 -15.47
N HIS A 372 3.83 -14.91 -15.58
CA HIS A 372 3.26 -15.30 -16.87
C HIS A 372 2.69 -14.09 -17.62
N THR A 373 1.85 -13.29 -16.97
CA THR A 373 1.24 -12.08 -17.55
C THR A 373 2.31 -11.10 -18.06
N ILE A 374 3.33 -10.81 -17.25
CA ILE A 374 4.41 -9.86 -17.60
C ILE A 374 5.27 -10.37 -18.76
N SER A 375 5.46 -11.69 -18.88
CA SER A 375 6.30 -12.28 -19.92
C SER A 375 5.78 -12.09 -21.35
N GLY A 376 4.52 -11.67 -21.52
CA GLY A 376 3.90 -11.47 -22.82
C GLY A 376 3.65 -12.76 -23.62
N ARG A 377 3.82 -13.93 -22.99
CA ARG A 377 3.58 -15.24 -23.58
C ARG A 377 2.07 -15.45 -23.77
N ARG A 378 1.67 -15.94 -24.95
CA ARG A 378 0.25 -16.08 -25.35
C ARG A 378 -0.32 -17.48 -25.12
N GLY A 379 0.54 -18.47 -24.89
CA GLY A 379 0.11 -19.83 -24.55
C GLY A 379 -0.44 -19.93 -23.13
N GLN A 380 -0.93 -21.10 -22.75
CA GLN A 380 -1.63 -21.29 -21.48
C GLN A 380 -0.70 -21.16 -20.25
N PHE A 381 -1.26 -20.66 -19.14
CA PHE A 381 -0.70 -20.80 -17.81
C PHE A 381 -1.38 -21.95 -17.08
N LEU A 382 -0.65 -23.02 -16.77
CA LEU A 382 -1.20 -24.17 -16.03
C LEU A 382 -0.42 -24.41 -14.74
N PRO A 383 -1.09 -24.33 -13.57
CA PRO A 383 -0.50 -24.68 -12.29
C PRO A 383 -0.56 -26.20 -12.02
N LEU A 384 0.48 -26.73 -11.39
CA LEU A 384 0.60 -28.10 -10.93
C LEU A 384 1.21 -28.11 -9.52
N ASN A 385 0.51 -28.69 -8.55
CA ASN A 385 1.05 -28.89 -7.21
C ASN A 385 1.72 -30.27 -7.14
N CYS A 386 3.03 -30.30 -6.90
CA CYS A 386 3.81 -31.54 -6.86
C CYS A 386 3.51 -32.43 -5.65
N ALA A 387 3.04 -31.85 -4.54
CA ALA A 387 2.68 -32.61 -3.35
C ALA A 387 1.29 -33.27 -3.46
N ALA A 388 0.42 -32.77 -4.36
CA ALA A 388 -0.96 -33.21 -4.46
C ALA A 388 -1.17 -34.43 -5.38
N ILE A 389 -0.17 -34.80 -6.17
CA ILE A 389 -0.27 -35.85 -7.21
C ILE A 389 0.62 -37.04 -6.84
N PRO A 390 0.07 -38.27 -6.85
CA PRO A 390 0.88 -39.46 -6.63
C PRO A 390 2.06 -39.55 -7.62
N PRO A 391 3.26 -39.93 -7.16
CA PRO A 391 4.46 -40.03 -8.00
C PRO A 391 4.25 -40.83 -9.30
N GLU A 392 3.42 -41.87 -9.25
CA GLU A 392 3.15 -42.78 -10.36
C GLU A 392 2.36 -42.09 -11.50
N VAL A 393 1.57 -41.07 -11.17
CA VAL A 393 0.73 -40.33 -12.12
C VAL A 393 1.39 -39.02 -12.56
N PHE A 394 2.30 -38.49 -11.73
CA PHE A 394 2.95 -37.20 -11.96
C PHE A 394 3.66 -37.12 -13.32
N GLU A 395 4.38 -38.17 -13.71
CA GLU A 395 5.08 -38.21 -15.00
C GLU A 395 4.12 -38.04 -16.18
N SER A 396 2.98 -38.72 -16.12
CA SER A 396 1.91 -38.67 -17.13
C SER A 396 1.21 -37.31 -17.16
N GLU A 397 0.99 -36.66 -16.01
CA GLU A 397 0.43 -35.30 -15.97
C GLU A 397 1.39 -34.27 -16.57
N LEU A 398 2.68 -34.37 -16.24
CA LEU A 398 3.67 -33.39 -16.66
C LEU A 398 4.04 -33.54 -18.15
N PHE A 399 4.35 -34.76 -18.58
CA PHE A 399 4.87 -35.03 -19.94
C PHE A 399 3.86 -35.69 -20.89
N GLY A 400 2.70 -36.14 -20.40
CA GLY A 400 1.71 -36.84 -21.22
C GLY A 400 2.08 -38.29 -21.49
N HIS A 401 1.17 -39.05 -22.08
CA HIS A 401 1.37 -40.47 -22.39
C HIS A 401 0.74 -40.90 -23.71
N MET A 402 1.26 -41.97 -24.28
CA MET A 402 0.64 -42.69 -25.41
C MET A 402 -0.30 -43.79 -24.89
N ALA A 403 -1.34 -44.09 -25.65
CA ALA A 403 -2.22 -45.21 -25.38
C ALA A 403 -1.40 -46.52 -25.26
N GLY A 404 -1.71 -47.33 -24.25
CA GLY A 404 -1.03 -48.61 -23.97
C GLY A 404 0.32 -48.49 -23.25
N SER A 405 0.74 -47.30 -22.82
CA SER A 405 2.02 -47.10 -22.12
C SER A 405 2.05 -47.67 -20.69
N PHE A 406 0.90 -47.80 -20.03
CA PHE A 406 0.74 -48.45 -18.72
C PHE A 406 -0.71 -48.94 -18.54
N THR A 407 -0.97 -49.72 -17.49
CA THR A 407 -2.31 -50.23 -17.16
C THR A 407 -3.28 -49.08 -16.86
N GLY A 408 -4.25 -48.85 -17.74
CA GLY A 408 -5.22 -47.75 -17.63
C GLY A 408 -5.04 -46.63 -18.67
N ALA A 409 -3.95 -46.62 -19.44
CA ALA A 409 -3.70 -45.67 -20.53
C ALA A 409 -4.53 -46.01 -21.78
N LEU A 410 -5.85 -45.79 -21.75
CA LEU A 410 -6.78 -46.15 -22.82
C LEU A 410 -6.68 -45.23 -24.05
N ARG A 411 -6.16 -44.01 -23.89
CA ARG A 411 -6.05 -42.99 -24.94
C ARG A 411 -4.77 -42.19 -24.75
N ASP A 412 -4.32 -41.54 -25.81
CA ASP A 412 -3.24 -40.56 -25.72
C ASP A 412 -3.67 -39.39 -24.82
N LYS A 413 -2.74 -38.89 -24.00
CA LYS A 413 -2.94 -37.71 -23.16
C LYS A 413 -1.80 -36.72 -23.38
N ILE A 414 -2.18 -35.47 -23.60
CA ILE A 414 -1.26 -34.33 -23.66
C ILE A 414 -0.87 -33.94 -22.23
N GLY A 415 0.42 -33.79 -21.97
CA GLY A 415 0.95 -33.34 -20.67
C GLY A 415 1.00 -31.81 -20.57
N ILE A 416 1.19 -31.32 -19.34
CA ILE A 416 1.25 -29.88 -19.04
C ILE A 416 2.36 -29.16 -19.82
N VAL A 417 3.52 -29.80 -19.99
CA VAL A 417 4.62 -29.22 -20.76
C VAL A 417 4.18 -28.85 -22.18
N GLU A 418 3.42 -29.74 -22.83
CA GLU A 418 2.94 -29.55 -24.19
C GLU A 418 1.70 -28.62 -24.24
N ALA A 419 0.80 -28.74 -23.26
CA ALA A 419 -0.38 -27.89 -23.17
C ALA A 419 -0.03 -26.40 -22.95
N CYS A 420 1.12 -26.14 -22.33
CA CYS A 420 1.67 -24.81 -22.11
C CYS A 420 2.62 -24.33 -23.22
N ASP A 421 2.66 -24.97 -24.39
CA ASP A 421 3.50 -24.51 -25.50
C ASP A 421 3.17 -23.04 -25.87
N GLY A 422 4.21 -22.21 -26.01
CA GLY A 422 4.09 -20.76 -26.15
C GLY A 422 3.64 -20.02 -24.87
N GLY A 423 3.49 -20.72 -23.74
CA GLY A 423 2.92 -20.28 -22.46
C GLY A 423 3.83 -20.58 -21.26
N SER A 424 3.26 -20.84 -20.08
CA SER A 424 4.04 -21.08 -18.86
C SER A 424 3.44 -22.18 -18.00
N MET A 425 4.27 -23.08 -17.49
CA MET A 425 3.88 -24.04 -16.47
C MET A 425 4.32 -23.54 -15.10
N PHE A 426 3.46 -23.68 -14.10
CA PHE A 426 3.79 -23.39 -12.71
C PHE A 426 3.86 -24.69 -11.90
N LEU A 427 5.00 -24.95 -11.26
CA LEU A 427 5.19 -26.11 -10.39
C LEU A 427 5.28 -25.65 -8.93
N ASP A 428 4.20 -25.81 -8.17
CA ASP A 428 4.21 -25.56 -6.73
C ASP A 428 4.74 -26.77 -5.97
N GLU A 429 5.31 -26.54 -4.79
CA GLU A 429 5.93 -27.57 -3.95
C GLU A 429 7.01 -28.39 -4.70
N VAL A 430 7.81 -27.75 -5.58
CA VAL A 430 8.79 -28.45 -6.46
C VAL A 430 9.82 -29.29 -5.68
N GLY A 431 10.05 -28.97 -4.41
CA GLY A 431 10.89 -29.75 -3.50
C GLY A 431 10.38 -31.17 -3.26
N GLU A 432 9.06 -31.38 -3.35
CA GLU A 432 8.41 -32.69 -3.15
C GLU A 432 8.47 -33.58 -4.40
N MET A 433 9.04 -33.08 -5.50
CA MET A 433 9.18 -33.85 -6.74
C MET A 433 10.19 -35.00 -6.58
N PRO A 434 9.88 -36.23 -7.03
CA PRO A 434 10.85 -37.33 -7.08
C PRO A 434 12.11 -37.01 -7.91
N LEU A 435 13.28 -37.49 -7.46
CA LEU A 435 14.58 -37.18 -8.08
C LEU A 435 14.69 -37.62 -9.55
N GLU A 436 14.02 -38.71 -9.91
CA GLU A 436 13.97 -39.22 -11.28
C GLU A 436 13.25 -38.24 -12.22
N LEU A 437 12.20 -37.59 -11.72
CA LEU A 437 11.43 -36.61 -12.47
C LEU A 437 12.16 -35.27 -12.56
N GLN A 438 12.89 -34.89 -11.51
CA GLN A 438 13.78 -33.72 -11.53
C GLN A 438 14.80 -33.81 -12.67
N ALA A 439 15.37 -34.99 -12.93
CA ALA A 439 16.30 -35.20 -14.05
C ALA A 439 15.65 -34.97 -15.42
N ARG A 440 14.36 -35.28 -15.58
CA ARG A 440 13.62 -35.06 -16.83
C ARG A 440 13.24 -33.60 -17.01
N VAL A 441 12.82 -32.92 -15.95
CA VAL A 441 12.59 -31.47 -15.96
C VAL A 441 13.88 -30.75 -16.35
N LEU A 442 15.02 -31.14 -15.80
CA LEU A 442 16.31 -30.57 -16.17
C LEU A 442 16.59 -30.72 -17.67
N ARG A 443 16.43 -31.93 -18.24
CA ARG A 443 16.62 -32.15 -19.69
C ARG A 443 15.69 -31.30 -20.55
N PHE A 444 14.44 -31.15 -20.12
CA PHE A 444 13.49 -30.27 -20.79
C PHE A 444 13.95 -28.80 -20.75
N LEU A 445 14.40 -28.31 -19.59
CA LEU A 445 14.92 -26.94 -19.46
C LEU A 445 16.19 -26.67 -20.28
N GLU A 446 16.99 -27.70 -20.55
CA GLU A 446 18.22 -27.60 -21.35
C GLU A 446 17.96 -27.57 -22.86
N SER A 447 17.09 -28.46 -23.35
CA SER A 447 16.89 -28.71 -24.78
C SER A 447 15.59 -28.15 -25.35
N GLY A 448 14.59 -27.90 -24.51
CA GLY A 448 13.20 -27.66 -24.93
C GLY A 448 12.50 -28.91 -25.46
N GLU A 449 13.13 -30.08 -25.33
CA GLU A 449 12.58 -31.36 -25.77
C GLU A 449 12.20 -32.23 -24.58
N PHE A 450 11.09 -32.96 -24.73
CA PHE A 450 10.63 -33.96 -23.77
C PHE A 450 10.10 -35.18 -24.53
N ARG A 451 9.76 -36.24 -23.79
CA ARG A 451 9.22 -37.48 -24.36
C ARG A 451 8.00 -37.90 -23.55
N ARG A 452 6.87 -38.12 -24.23
CA ARG A 452 5.67 -38.68 -23.60
C ARG A 452 5.95 -40.10 -23.10
N VAL A 453 5.27 -40.52 -22.03
CA VAL A 453 5.39 -41.89 -21.51
C VAL A 453 5.00 -42.89 -22.60
N GLY A 454 5.90 -43.86 -22.87
CA GLY A 454 5.73 -44.86 -23.92
C GLY A 454 6.03 -44.39 -25.35
N ALA A 455 6.35 -43.11 -25.57
CA ALA A 455 6.75 -42.62 -26.89
C ALA A 455 8.21 -42.94 -27.21
N THR A 456 8.54 -43.15 -28.48
CA THR A 456 9.92 -43.37 -28.96
C THR A 456 10.57 -42.12 -29.53
N ARG A 457 9.79 -41.07 -29.80
CA ARG A 457 10.23 -39.80 -30.38
C ARG A 457 10.15 -38.68 -29.35
N ASN A 458 11.05 -37.71 -29.47
CA ASN A 458 11.00 -36.49 -28.68
C ASN A 458 9.99 -35.51 -29.29
N THR A 459 9.34 -34.74 -28.44
CA THR A 459 8.47 -33.61 -28.77
C THR A 459 9.13 -32.34 -28.26
N ARG A 460 9.04 -31.26 -29.04
CA ARG A 460 9.56 -29.95 -28.65
C ARG A 460 8.42 -29.07 -28.16
N ALA A 461 8.65 -28.34 -27.07
CA ALA A 461 7.74 -27.31 -26.58
C ALA A 461 8.56 -26.10 -26.10
N ASP A 462 8.11 -24.90 -26.43
CA ASP A 462 8.58 -23.66 -25.83
C ASP A 462 7.68 -23.36 -24.63
N THR A 463 7.99 -23.93 -23.46
CA THR A 463 7.23 -23.72 -22.23
C THR A 463 8.13 -23.12 -21.16
N ARG A 464 7.78 -21.95 -20.66
CA ARG A 464 8.49 -21.33 -19.54
C ARG A 464 8.12 -22.02 -18.23
N LEU A 465 9.10 -22.32 -17.39
CA LEU A 465 8.87 -22.84 -16.06
C LEU A 465 8.95 -21.74 -14.99
N VAL A 466 7.92 -21.65 -14.17
CA VAL A 466 7.96 -20.97 -12.87
C VAL A 466 7.81 -22.05 -11.79
N ALA A 467 8.75 -22.14 -10.85
CA ALA A 467 8.72 -23.13 -9.78
C ALA A 467 8.56 -22.44 -8.42
N ALA A 468 7.93 -23.11 -7.46
CA ALA A 468 7.79 -22.62 -6.10
C ALA A 468 8.06 -23.69 -5.05
N THR A 469 8.56 -23.29 -3.89
CA THR A 469 8.76 -24.18 -2.74
C THR A 469 8.89 -23.40 -1.42
N ASN A 470 8.54 -24.05 -0.33
CA ASN A 470 8.76 -23.62 1.05
C ASN A 470 10.08 -24.16 1.65
N ARG A 471 10.81 -25.04 0.94
CA ARG A 471 12.08 -25.60 1.41
C ARG A 471 13.16 -24.53 1.49
N ASP A 472 14.09 -24.72 2.42
CA ASP A 472 15.22 -23.81 2.61
C ASP A 472 16.13 -23.74 1.37
N ARG A 473 16.59 -22.53 1.04
CA ARG A 473 17.41 -22.28 -0.14
C ARG A 473 18.75 -23.00 -0.09
N LEU A 474 19.39 -23.06 1.09
CA LEU A 474 20.68 -23.73 1.25
C LEU A 474 20.50 -25.25 1.12
N ALA A 475 19.43 -25.82 1.68
CA ALA A 475 19.12 -27.24 1.52
C ALA A 475 18.98 -27.63 0.02
N LEU A 476 18.22 -26.85 -0.76
CA LEU A 476 18.09 -27.06 -2.21
C LEU A 476 19.44 -26.98 -2.95
N LYS A 477 20.29 -26.01 -2.57
CA LYS A 477 21.61 -25.81 -3.16
C LYS A 477 22.57 -26.96 -2.83
N ASN A 478 22.49 -27.50 -1.63
CA ASN A 478 23.37 -28.57 -1.13
C ASN A 478 22.99 -29.96 -1.64
N GLY A 479 21.85 -30.10 -2.31
CA GLY A 479 21.41 -31.38 -2.84
C GLY A 479 20.49 -32.17 -1.92
N GLU A 480 19.91 -31.54 -0.88
CA GLU A 480 19.13 -32.23 0.15
C GLU A 480 17.72 -32.54 -0.36
N GLY A 481 17.54 -33.75 -0.91
CA GLY A 481 16.26 -34.18 -1.49
C GLY A 481 15.88 -33.43 -2.77
N PHE A 482 16.81 -32.69 -3.36
CA PHE A 482 16.64 -31.94 -4.60
C PHE A 482 17.96 -31.89 -5.36
N ARG A 483 17.95 -32.03 -6.69
CA ARG A 483 19.20 -32.04 -7.45
C ARG A 483 19.80 -30.64 -7.54
N ALA A 484 21.08 -30.52 -7.19
CA ALA A 484 21.80 -29.24 -7.25
C ALA A 484 21.86 -28.68 -8.68
N ASP A 485 22.01 -29.52 -9.71
CA ASP A 485 22.02 -29.10 -11.12
C ASP A 485 20.69 -28.46 -11.55
N LEU A 486 19.56 -29.06 -11.18
CA LEU A 486 18.24 -28.49 -11.37
C LEU A 486 18.07 -27.19 -10.59
N TYR A 487 18.56 -27.11 -9.35
CA TYR A 487 18.54 -25.87 -8.57
C TYR A 487 19.23 -24.74 -9.32
N TYR A 488 20.46 -24.95 -9.81
CA TYR A 488 21.18 -23.91 -10.56
C TYR A 488 20.50 -23.52 -11.86
N ARG A 489 19.78 -24.44 -12.52
CA ARG A 489 18.98 -24.14 -13.72
C ARG A 489 17.74 -23.29 -13.40
N LEU A 490 17.08 -23.55 -12.27
CA LEU A 490 15.91 -22.79 -11.79
C LEU A 490 16.30 -21.44 -11.17
N ALA A 491 17.47 -21.38 -10.53
CA ALA A 491 17.94 -20.23 -9.76
C ALA A 491 18.45 -19.07 -10.63
N HIS A 492 18.07 -19.02 -11.91
CA HIS A 492 18.35 -17.88 -12.79
C HIS A 492 17.59 -16.61 -12.35
N GLY A 493 16.40 -16.78 -11.78
CA GLY A 493 15.67 -15.73 -11.08
C GLY A 493 15.08 -16.28 -9.79
N VAL A 494 15.68 -15.95 -8.64
CA VAL A 494 15.18 -16.38 -7.32
C VAL A 494 14.49 -15.22 -6.63
N ILE A 495 13.22 -15.43 -6.28
CA ILE A 495 12.41 -14.50 -5.51
C ILE A 495 12.06 -15.16 -4.19
N THR A 496 12.14 -14.44 -3.07
CA THR A 496 11.77 -14.96 -1.75
C THR A 496 10.68 -14.09 -1.15
N LEU A 497 9.48 -14.64 -0.99
CA LEU A 497 8.38 -13.95 -0.34
C LEU A 497 8.48 -14.10 1.18
N PRO A 498 8.49 -12.98 1.93
CA PRO A 498 8.50 -13.03 3.38
C PRO A 498 7.14 -13.55 3.91
N PRO A 499 7.11 -14.23 5.06
CA PRO A 499 5.86 -14.57 5.73
C PRO A 499 5.09 -13.33 6.19
N LEU A 500 3.78 -13.46 6.37
CA LEU A 500 2.86 -12.38 6.70
C LEU A 500 3.27 -11.63 7.98
N ARG A 501 3.76 -12.35 9.00
CA ARG A 501 4.29 -11.76 10.24
C ARG A 501 5.49 -10.81 10.05
N GLN A 502 6.15 -10.86 8.90
CA GLN A 502 7.24 -9.93 8.53
C GLN A 502 6.76 -8.80 7.60
N ARG A 503 5.47 -8.75 7.26
CA ARG A 503 4.91 -7.77 6.31
C ARG A 503 4.32 -6.52 6.97
N GLY A 504 4.42 -6.35 8.28
CA GLY A 504 4.01 -5.13 8.99
C GLY A 504 2.51 -4.83 8.80
N ASP A 505 2.19 -3.63 8.30
CA ASP A 505 0.82 -3.12 8.13
C ASP A 505 -0.02 -3.87 7.08
N ASP A 506 0.58 -4.82 6.34
CA ASP A 506 -0.15 -5.67 5.40
C ASP A 506 -1.26 -6.47 6.11
N ILE A 507 -1.11 -6.84 7.39
CA ILE A 507 -2.15 -7.59 8.11
C ILE A 507 -3.46 -6.78 8.17
N ALA A 508 -3.38 -5.52 8.58
CA ALA A 508 -4.56 -4.65 8.67
C ALA A 508 -5.19 -4.44 7.29
N LEU A 509 -4.36 -4.13 6.28
CA LEU A 509 -4.79 -3.96 4.89
C LEU A 509 -5.51 -5.20 4.34
N LEU A 510 -4.97 -6.40 4.61
CA LEU A 510 -5.55 -7.66 4.15
C LEU A 510 -6.84 -8.02 4.89
N ILE A 511 -6.95 -7.71 6.19
CA ILE A 511 -8.21 -7.86 6.94
C ILE A 511 -9.30 -7.02 6.29
N GLU A 512 -9.03 -5.73 6.02
CA GLU A 512 -10.00 -4.84 5.35
C GLU A 512 -10.40 -5.41 3.99
N HIS A 513 -9.41 -5.77 3.17
CA HIS A 513 -9.63 -6.31 1.83
C HIS A 513 -10.51 -7.57 1.83
N PHE A 514 -10.17 -8.56 2.66
CA PHE A 514 -10.93 -9.82 2.71
C PHE A 514 -12.29 -9.66 3.37
N LEU A 515 -12.44 -8.75 4.34
CA LEU A 515 -13.71 -8.47 4.97
C LEU A 515 -14.67 -7.84 3.96
N GLU A 516 -14.22 -6.83 3.21
CA GLU A 516 -15.00 -6.20 2.14
C GLU A 516 -15.40 -7.23 1.07
N GLN A 517 -14.44 -8.06 0.63
CA GLN A 517 -14.71 -9.09 -0.36
C GLN A 517 -15.74 -10.12 0.15
N ALA A 518 -15.55 -10.66 1.35
CA ALA A 518 -16.43 -11.68 1.90
C ALA A 518 -17.84 -11.14 2.19
N CYS A 519 -17.96 -9.90 2.67
CA CYS A 519 -19.24 -9.21 2.86
C CYS A 519 -19.97 -9.05 1.52
N SER A 520 -19.27 -8.62 0.47
CA SER A 520 -19.83 -8.47 -0.87
C SER A 520 -20.29 -9.82 -1.45
N GLU A 521 -19.53 -10.89 -1.27
CA GLU A 521 -19.87 -12.24 -1.73
C GLU A 521 -21.07 -12.82 -0.97
N ALA A 522 -21.17 -12.54 0.32
CA ALA A 522 -22.26 -13.02 1.19
C ALA A 522 -23.53 -12.16 1.12
N GLY A 523 -23.45 -10.95 0.55
CA GLY A 523 -24.53 -9.97 0.57
C GLY A 523 -24.90 -9.53 1.99
N ARG A 524 -23.89 -9.34 2.84
CA ARG A 524 -24.04 -8.96 4.26
C ARG A 524 -23.10 -7.82 4.61
N GLU A 525 -23.46 -7.04 5.62
CA GLU A 525 -22.55 -6.10 6.27
C GLU A 525 -22.08 -6.65 7.62
N VAL A 526 -20.77 -6.78 7.79
CA VAL A 526 -20.16 -7.23 9.06
C VAL A 526 -19.09 -6.22 9.45
N LYS A 527 -19.09 -5.81 10.72
CA LYS A 527 -18.06 -4.92 11.30
C LYS A 527 -17.22 -5.70 12.30
N LEU A 528 -15.97 -5.30 12.48
CA LEU A 528 -15.09 -5.83 13.53
C LEU A 528 -14.95 -4.78 14.65
N ALA A 529 -15.14 -5.18 15.90
CA ALA A 529 -14.82 -4.37 17.06
C ALA A 529 -13.31 -4.25 17.26
N ASP A 530 -12.85 -3.29 18.07
CA ASP A 530 -11.42 -3.10 18.33
C ASP A 530 -10.75 -4.33 18.95
N SER A 531 -11.49 -5.06 19.78
CA SER A 531 -11.01 -6.32 20.37
C SER A 531 -10.76 -7.39 19.30
N ALA A 532 -11.56 -7.41 18.23
CA ALA A 532 -11.37 -8.29 17.09
C ALA A 532 -10.16 -7.85 16.25
N TRP A 533 -10.02 -6.55 15.98
CA TRP A 533 -8.84 -5.99 15.30
C TRP A 533 -7.54 -6.31 16.04
N ALA A 534 -7.52 -6.12 17.37
CA ALA A 534 -6.36 -6.42 18.19
C ALA A 534 -6.02 -7.92 18.17
N ARG A 535 -7.04 -8.80 18.25
CA ARG A 535 -6.84 -10.26 18.22
C ARG A 535 -6.29 -10.72 16.86
N LEU A 536 -6.81 -10.22 15.75
CA LEU A 536 -6.33 -10.54 14.40
C LEU A 536 -4.93 -9.97 14.13
N GLY A 537 -4.66 -8.75 14.61
CA GLY A 537 -3.38 -8.08 14.45
C GLY A 537 -2.24 -8.74 15.24
N ALA A 538 -2.54 -9.31 16.42
CA ALA A 538 -1.56 -9.98 17.27
C ALA A 538 -1.24 -11.43 16.86
N HIS A 539 -2.07 -12.04 16.01
CA HIS A 539 -1.88 -13.43 15.61
C HIS A 539 -0.63 -13.61 14.70
N PRO A 540 0.19 -14.66 14.88
CA PRO A 540 1.40 -14.86 14.08
C PRO A 540 1.15 -15.33 12.65
N TRP A 541 -0.07 -15.79 12.34
CA TRP A 541 -0.48 -16.27 11.01
C TRP A 541 0.46 -17.33 10.40
N PRO A 542 0.61 -18.52 11.02
CA PRO A 542 1.46 -19.60 10.50
C PRO A 542 1.06 -20.07 9.08
N GLY A 543 -0.22 -20.00 8.72
CA GLY A 543 -0.73 -20.23 7.36
C GLY A 543 -0.78 -18.96 6.48
N ASN A 544 -0.14 -17.88 6.92
CA ASN A 544 0.05 -16.62 6.22
C ASN A 544 -1.27 -16.03 5.69
N VAL A 545 -1.27 -15.51 4.45
CA VAL A 545 -2.42 -14.81 3.86
C VAL A 545 -3.59 -15.75 3.62
N ARG A 546 -3.32 -17.04 3.37
CA ARG A 546 -4.37 -18.05 3.17
C ARG A 546 -5.19 -18.25 4.43
N GLU A 547 -4.52 -18.48 5.56
CA GLU A 547 -5.20 -18.61 6.86
C GLU A 547 -5.99 -17.36 7.21
N LEU A 548 -5.39 -16.17 7.05
CA LEU A 548 -6.08 -14.91 7.30
C LEU A 548 -7.37 -14.79 6.46
N ARG A 549 -7.29 -15.08 5.15
CA ARG A 549 -8.46 -15.06 4.26
C ARG A 549 -9.54 -16.03 4.73
N SER A 550 -9.18 -17.29 5.01
CA SER A 550 -10.14 -18.30 5.44
C SER A 550 -10.79 -17.94 6.78
N THR A 551 -10.04 -17.35 7.71
CA THR A 551 -10.54 -16.86 8.99
C THR A 551 -11.57 -15.73 8.80
N ILE A 552 -11.26 -14.73 7.98
CA ILE A 552 -12.19 -13.62 7.71
C ILE A 552 -13.45 -14.10 6.98
N GLN A 553 -13.31 -14.98 5.99
CA GLN A 553 -14.46 -15.60 5.31
C GLN A 553 -15.35 -16.38 6.29
N ARG A 554 -14.74 -17.12 7.23
CA ARG A 554 -15.46 -17.85 8.29
C ARG A 554 -16.23 -16.89 9.19
N VAL A 555 -15.61 -15.80 9.63
CA VAL A 555 -16.25 -14.77 10.44
C VAL A 555 -17.49 -14.23 9.73
N VAL A 556 -17.37 -13.80 8.48
CA VAL A 556 -18.51 -13.25 7.71
C VAL A 556 -19.60 -14.30 7.45
N ALA A 557 -19.21 -15.55 7.20
CA ALA A 557 -20.15 -16.63 6.96
C ALA A 557 -21.05 -16.94 8.17
N LEU A 558 -20.49 -16.83 9.38
CA LEU A 558 -21.18 -17.09 10.64
C LEU A 558 -21.92 -15.86 11.18
N ALA A 559 -21.45 -14.67 10.83
CA ALA A 559 -22.05 -13.40 11.25
C ALA A 559 -23.46 -13.20 10.66
N ARG A 560 -24.32 -12.56 11.43
CA ARG A 560 -25.59 -12.00 11.00
C ARG A 560 -25.34 -10.70 10.25
N ASP A 561 -26.30 -10.32 9.41
CA ASP A 561 -26.26 -9.04 8.72
C ASP A 561 -26.32 -7.88 9.73
N GLY A 562 -25.41 -6.92 9.60
CA GLY A 562 -25.21 -5.80 10.51
C GLY A 562 -24.48 -6.13 11.82
N GLU A 563 -23.96 -7.35 12.00
CA GLU A 563 -23.32 -7.77 13.25
C GLU A 563 -21.93 -7.14 13.44
N VAL A 564 -21.61 -6.80 14.70
CA VAL A 564 -20.27 -6.34 15.12
C VAL A 564 -19.59 -7.49 15.85
N ILE A 565 -18.50 -8.00 15.27
CA ILE A 565 -17.77 -9.16 15.78
C ILE A 565 -16.69 -8.69 16.74
N ASP A 566 -16.73 -9.20 17.97
CA ASP A 566 -15.70 -8.98 18.99
C ASP A 566 -14.60 -10.07 18.94
N ALA A 567 -13.63 -9.98 19.85
CA ALA A 567 -12.58 -10.99 19.95
C ALA A 567 -13.12 -12.42 20.10
N ASN A 568 -14.24 -12.65 20.80
CA ASN A 568 -14.77 -13.99 21.05
C ASN A 568 -15.38 -14.62 19.79
N GLY A 569 -15.88 -13.79 18.86
CA GLY A 569 -16.38 -14.24 17.56
C GLY A 569 -15.29 -14.63 16.56
N ILE A 570 -14.00 -14.52 16.92
CA ILE A 570 -12.89 -14.98 16.09
C ILE A 570 -12.33 -16.28 16.65
N GLU A 571 -12.53 -17.36 15.89
CA GLU A 571 -11.82 -18.63 16.10
C GLU A 571 -10.51 -18.62 15.32
N LEU A 572 -9.39 -18.66 16.04
CA LEU A 572 -8.06 -18.86 15.48
C LEU A 572 -7.65 -20.29 15.87
N ASP A 573 -7.73 -21.21 14.92
CA ASP A 573 -7.29 -22.59 15.12
C ASP A 573 -5.80 -22.69 14.79
N ASP A 574 -4.99 -23.26 15.68
CA ASP A 574 -3.57 -23.53 15.42
C ASP A 574 -3.35 -24.71 14.43
N SER A 575 -4.40 -25.44 14.03
CA SER A 575 -4.22 -26.84 13.59
C SER A 575 -4.93 -27.30 12.31
N ASP A 576 -5.44 -26.45 11.42
CA ASP A 576 -5.83 -26.92 10.07
C ASP A 576 -5.84 -25.78 9.04
N VAL A 577 -4.74 -25.65 8.30
CA VAL A 577 -4.64 -24.75 7.13
C VAL A 577 -5.01 -25.54 5.88
N PRO A 578 -6.11 -25.20 5.17
CA PRO A 578 -6.47 -25.88 3.93
C PRO A 578 -5.33 -25.75 2.89
N THR A 579 -4.99 -26.86 2.23
CA THR A 579 -3.91 -26.92 1.25
C THR A 579 -4.29 -26.33 -0.12
N ASN A 580 -5.59 -26.23 -0.43
CA ASN A 580 -6.11 -25.66 -1.69
C ASN A 580 -7.53 -25.04 -1.58
N LEU A 581 -7.97 -24.31 -2.61
CA LEU A 581 -9.29 -23.63 -2.69
C LEU A 581 -10.48 -24.61 -2.63
N LEU A 582 -10.29 -25.84 -3.11
CA LEU A 582 -11.32 -26.88 -3.08
C LEU A 582 -11.56 -27.34 -1.63
N GLU A 583 -10.49 -27.53 -0.86
CA GLU A 583 -10.55 -27.84 0.57
C GLU A 583 -11.15 -26.70 1.39
N GLU A 584 -10.81 -25.45 1.08
CA GLU A 584 -11.42 -24.27 1.72
C GLU A 584 -12.94 -24.24 1.54
N THR A 585 -13.41 -24.49 0.31
CA THR A 585 -14.84 -24.60 0.00
C THR A 585 -15.49 -25.78 0.73
N ILE A 586 -14.81 -26.92 0.81
CA ILE A 586 -15.31 -28.13 1.49
C ILE A 586 -15.43 -27.91 3.00
N VAL A 587 -14.45 -27.27 3.65
CA VAL A 587 -14.47 -27.02 5.10
C VAL A 587 -15.62 -26.08 5.47
N VAL A 588 -15.77 -24.97 4.73
CA VAL A 588 -16.84 -23.99 4.95
C VAL A 588 -18.21 -24.63 4.70
N GLU A 589 -18.35 -25.40 3.61
CA GLU A 589 -19.62 -26.04 3.27
C GLU A 589 -19.97 -27.16 4.26
N LYS A 590 -18.99 -27.94 4.72
CA LYS A 590 -19.17 -28.97 5.75
C LYS A 590 -19.68 -28.37 7.06
N ARG A 591 -19.06 -27.31 7.60
CA ARG A 591 -19.53 -26.66 8.83
C ARG A 591 -20.92 -26.04 8.67
N ARG A 592 -21.24 -25.43 7.53
CA ARG A 592 -22.59 -24.90 7.26
C ARG A 592 -23.65 -26.02 7.25
N ILE A 593 -23.31 -27.19 6.74
CA ILE A 593 -24.17 -28.37 6.79
C ILE A 593 -24.34 -28.86 8.24
N GLU A 594 -23.28 -28.89 9.04
CA GLU A 594 -23.36 -29.27 10.47
C GLU A 594 -24.23 -28.31 11.28
N GLU A 595 -24.06 -27.00 11.09
CA GLU A 595 -24.86 -25.98 11.77
C GLU A 595 -26.33 -26.07 11.39
N ALA A 596 -26.63 -26.19 10.09
CA ALA A 596 -28.01 -26.35 9.61
C ALA A 596 -28.65 -27.64 10.14
N LEU A 597 -27.89 -28.72 10.27
CA LEU A 597 -28.35 -29.96 10.90
C LEU A 597 -28.61 -29.77 12.39
N ARG A 598 -27.75 -29.06 13.12
CA ARG A 598 -27.91 -28.78 14.54
C ARG A 598 -29.16 -27.95 14.81
N GLN A 599 -29.35 -26.87 14.05
CA GLN A 599 -30.52 -25.99 14.14
C GLN A 599 -31.83 -26.65 13.69
N ALA A 600 -31.75 -27.64 12.80
CA ALA A 600 -32.88 -28.45 12.36
C ALA A 600 -33.16 -29.67 13.26
N GLY A 601 -32.45 -29.82 14.39
CA GLY A 601 -32.60 -30.98 15.28
C GLY A 601 -32.30 -32.32 14.59
N GLY A 602 -31.38 -32.34 13.62
CA GLY A 602 -31.01 -33.51 12.83
C GLY A 602 -31.93 -33.80 11.64
N MET A 603 -33.01 -33.03 11.43
CA MET A 603 -33.92 -33.23 10.30
C MET A 603 -33.29 -32.77 8.97
N LYS A 604 -32.73 -33.73 8.22
CA LYS A 604 -32.01 -33.48 6.95
C LYS A 604 -32.84 -32.68 5.90
N SER A 605 -34.15 -32.90 5.83
CA SER A 605 -35.04 -32.17 4.92
C SER A 605 -35.17 -30.68 5.29
N GLU A 606 -35.18 -30.40 6.59
CA GLU A 606 -35.28 -29.05 7.14
C GLU A 606 -33.95 -28.30 7.03
N ALA A 607 -32.84 -28.98 7.31
CA ALA A 607 -31.49 -28.46 7.08
C ALA A 607 -31.26 -28.10 5.60
N ALA A 608 -31.71 -28.94 4.67
CA ALA A 608 -31.62 -28.66 3.23
C ALA A 608 -32.40 -27.40 2.84
N ARG A 609 -33.63 -27.26 3.35
CA ARG A 609 -34.48 -26.09 3.12
C ARG A 609 -33.83 -24.80 3.64
N ARG A 610 -33.24 -24.83 4.84
CA ARG A 610 -32.52 -23.68 5.42
C ARG A 610 -31.28 -23.28 4.62
N LEU A 611 -30.62 -24.26 4.00
CA LEU A 611 -29.44 -24.04 3.15
C LEU A 611 -29.80 -23.67 1.70
N GLY A 612 -31.09 -23.61 1.33
CA GLY A 612 -31.50 -23.38 -0.05
C GLY A 612 -31.17 -24.52 -1.02
N LEU A 613 -30.96 -25.74 -0.49
CA LEU A 613 -30.57 -26.92 -1.26
C LEU A 613 -31.74 -27.91 -1.37
N SER A 614 -31.74 -28.71 -2.42
CA SER A 614 -32.59 -29.90 -2.46
C SER A 614 -32.07 -30.95 -1.47
N ARG A 615 -32.97 -31.76 -0.91
CA ARG A 615 -32.62 -32.85 0.03
C ARG A 615 -31.60 -33.81 -0.58
N THR A 616 -31.71 -34.11 -1.87
CA THR A 616 -30.79 -34.99 -2.61
C THR A 616 -29.39 -34.38 -2.75
N THR A 617 -29.29 -33.08 -3.01
CA THR A 617 -28.00 -32.35 -3.07
C THR A 617 -27.32 -32.31 -1.71
N LEU A 618 -28.08 -32.08 -0.63
CA LEU A 618 -27.54 -32.12 0.73
C LEU A 618 -26.97 -33.50 1.07
N LEU A 619 -27.72 -34.58 0.80
CA LEU A 619 -27.27 -35.96 1.08
C LEU A 619 -26.02 -36.34 0.27
N SER A 620 -25.94 -35.91 -0.99
CA SER A 620 -24.75 -36.13 -1.84
C SER A 620 -23.51 -35.44 -1.26
N LYS A 621 -23.66 -34.18 -0.81
CA LYS A 621 -22.59 -33.42 -0.15
C LYS A 621 -22.18 -34.03 1.19
N MET A 622 -23.14 -34.42 2.03
CA MET A 622 -22.86 -35.12 3.29
C MET A 622 -22.08 -36.43 3.09
N LYS A 623 -22.41 -37.21 2.04
CA LYS A 623 -21.68 -38.44 1.69
C LYS A 623 -20.25 -38.13 1.25
N ARG A 624 -20.08 -37.12 0.40
CA ARG A 624 -18.78 -36.66 -0.11
C ARG A 624 -17.87 -36.15 1.02
N TYR A 625 -18.45 -35.59 2.08
CA TYR A 625 -17.71 -35.00 3.21
C TYR A 625 -17.53 -35.95 4.40
N GLY A 626 -17.92 -37.22 4.27
CA GLY A 626 -17.79 -38.23 5.31
C GLY A 626 -18.68 -37.98 6.53
N MET A 627 -19.84 -37.34 6.34
CA MET A 627 -20.77 -36.95 7.42
C MET A 627 -21.96 -37.91 7.58
N MET A 628 -21.90 -39.07 6.94
CA MET A 628 -22.87 -40.14 7.11
C MET A 628 -22.11 -41.38 7.56
N GLU A 629 -22.51 -41.94 8.71
CA GLU A 629 -22.17 -43.32 9.08
C GLU A 629 -22.75 -44.30 8.05
#